data_AF-A0A3B4DUJ8-F1
#
_entry.id   AF-A0A3B4DUJ8-F1
#
_cell.length_a   1.000
_cell.length_b   1.000
_cell.length_c   1.000
_cell.angle_alpha   90.00
_cell.angle_beta   90.00
_cell.angle_gamma   90.00
#
_symmetry.space_group_name_H-M   'P 1'
#
loop_
_entity.id
_entity.type
_entity.pdbx_description
1 polymer ?
#
loop_
_entity_poly.entity_id
_entity_poly.type
_entity_poly.pdbx_seq_one_letter_code
_entity_poly.pdbx_strand_id
1 'polypeptide(L)'
;MDPLLYSQFQDHLINWCRGEELDINHAILIVGVPQECAIGQIEEAMNTVRCWGRVQVRGSSFNAKTQSLTVLCECKEKINPKLVPPEVIPEDGSERWKIIITDGASIESDDFLKKLNGLLKAEGKTLDDLQGLYSQPTRPLSSTESIAQTMSALLSQNRSVPLEGHSYRRLRMFSRVIPTPAGEESLEHWLEQAYVMVEECECSEKEKKRRIMESVKGPALEVIQSVRSGEPEASPKTYLDALNTAFGSAESAEDVYFSFRLLQQRSGERLSDFLRRLEKSLTKVVQMGGLPSRDRDRARVEQLLWGAVASDLLLVQLRLRERKNNPPSFLELLGEIRVEEEYLVLRRQVNTAVRPVQTVETTEADQSVVLSLRAELKDGPEPLC
;
A
#
# COMPACT_ATOMS: atom_id res chain seq x y z
N MET A 1 -3.24 -24.41 -1.61
CA MET A 1 -2.34 -25.56 -1.36
C MET A 1 -1.09 -25.00 -0.65
N ASP A 2 -0.46 -25.75 0.25
CA ASP A 2 0.82 -25.36 0.86
C ASP A 2 1.88 -25.12 -0.24
N PRO A 3 2.64 -24.01 -0.22
CA PRO A 3 3.69 -23.72 -1.21
C PRO A 3 4.73 -24.83 -1.39
N LEU A 4 5.12 -25.52 -0.31
CA LEU A 4 6.09 -26.62 -0.39
C LEU A 4 5.49 -27.84 -1.09
N LEU A 5 4.21 -28.10 -0.86
CA LEU A 5 3.50 -29.20 -1.50
C LEU A 5 3.25 -28.90 -2.98
N TYR A 6 2.96 -27.64 -3.33
CA TYR A 6 2.81 -27.21 -4.72
C TYR A 6 4.10 -27.39 -5.52
N SER A 7 5.26 -27.02 -4.94
CA SER A 7 6.57 -27.25 -5.56
C SER A 7 6.84 -28.74 -5.83
N GLN A 8 6.51 -29.62 -4.89
CA GLN A 8 6.66 -31.08 -5.09
C GLN A 8 5.82 -31.59 -6.26
N PHE A 9 4.60 -31.05 -6.44
CA PHE A 9 3.76 -31.41 -7.58
C PHE A 9 4.27 -30.83 -8.90
N GLN A 10 4.92 -29.67 -8.90
CA GLN A 10 5.58 -29.12 -10.08
C GLN A 10 6.76 -29.98 -10.52
N ASP A 11 7.61 -30.41 -9.58
CA ASP A 11 8.72 -31.32 -9.88
C ASP A 11 8.20 -32.67 -10.41
N HIS A 12 7.09 -33.16 -9.84
CA HIS A 12 6.43 -34.37 -10.33
C HIS A 12 5.92 -34.19 -11.76
N LEU A 13 5.24 -33.08 -12.08
CA LEU A 13 4.79 -32.77 -13.44
C LEU A 13 5.96 -32.75 -14.43
N ILE A 14 7.07 -32.07 -14.09
CA ILE A 14 8.26 -31.98 -14.97
C ILE A 14 8.83 -33.38 -15.25
N ASN A 15 8.98 -34.20 -14.21
CA ASN A 15 9.55 -35.53 -14.35
C ASN A 15 8.61 -36.48 -15.12
N TRP A 16 7.29 -36.35 -14.92
CA TRP A 16 6.32 -37.19 -15.63
C TRP A 16 6.23 -36.82 -17.12
N CYS A 17 6.25 -35.53 -17.46
CA CYS A 17 6.31 -35.11 -18.86
C CYS A 17 7.58 -35.62 -19.57
N ARG A 18 8.72 -35.66 -18.87
CA ARG A 18 9.96 -36.26 -19.41
C ARG A 18 9.81 -37.75 -19.70
N GLY A 19 9.07 -38.49 -18.86
CA GLY A 19 8.84 -39.92 -19.05
C GLY A 19 7.86 -40.25 -20.18
N GLU A 20 6.86 -39.39 -20.40
CA GLU A 20 5.81 -39.56 -21.42
C GLU A 20 6.10 -38.82 -22.75
N GLU A 21 7.29 -38.21 -22.86
CA GLU A 21 7.72 -37.38 -24.01
C GLU A 21 6.74 -36.23 -24.35
N LEU A 22 6.14 -35.63 -23.32
CA LEU A 22 5.17 -34.54 -23.47
C LEU A 22 5.84 -33.17 -23.39
N ASP A 23 5.41 -32.23 -24.23
CA ASP A 23 5.82 -30.84 -24.11
C ASP A 23 5.20 -30.23 -22.85
N ILE A 24 6.07 -29.87 -21.91
CA ILE A 24 5.70 -29.27 -20.63
C ILE A 24 4.90 -27.96 -20.79
N ASN A 25 5.06 -27.23 -21.91
CA ASN A 25 4.27 -26.03 -22.20
C ASN A 25 2.81 -26.32 -22.56
N HIS A 26 2.50 -27.59 -22.83
CA HIS A 26 1.18 -28.09 -23.16
C HIS A 26 0.68 -29.08 -22.10
N ALA A 27 1.38 -29.25 -20.98
CA ALA A 27 1.03 -30.23 -19.96
C ALA A 27 0.54 -29.59 -18.65
N ILE A 28 -0.51 -30.18 -18.06
CA ILE A 28 -1.02 -29.82 -16.74
C ILE A 28 -1.13 -31.07 -15.87
N LEU A 29 -0.95 -30.90 -14.56
CA LEU A 29 -1.18 -31.95 -13.57
C LEU A 29 -2.40 -31.57 -12.71
N ILE A 30 -3.37 -32.47 -12.66
CA ILE A 30 -4.58 -32.35 -11.85
C ILE A 30 -4.38 -33.12 -10.55
N VAL A 31 -4.71 -32.52 -9.41
CA VAL A 31 -4.60 -33.13 -8.08
C VAL A 31 -5.96 -33.11 -7.39
N GLY A 32 -6.36 -34.23 -6.80
CA GLY A 32 -7.63 -34.34 -6.06
C GLY A 32 -8.75 -35.03 -6.83
N VAL A 33 -8.41 -35.82 -7.86
CA VAL A 33 -9.41 -36.56 -8.64
C VAL A 33 -9.85 -37.81 -7.86
N PRO A 34 -11.16 -38.08 -7.68
CA PRO A 34 -11.64 -39.29 -7.02
C PRO A 34 -11.22 -40.57 -7.75
N GLN A 35 -11.06 -41.69 -7.03
CA GLN A 35 -10.54 -42.93 -7.60
C GLN A 35 -11.50 -43.56 -8.63
N GLU A 36 -12.79 -43.32 -8.45
CA GLU A 36 -13.91 -43.79 -9.26
C GLU A 36 -14.17 -42.92 -10.51
N CYS A 37 -13.46 -41.80 -10.68
CA CYS A 37 -13.66 -40.89 -11.79
C CYS A 37 -13.09 -41.47 -13.11
N ALA A 38 -13.94 -41.61 -14.12
CA ALA A 38 -13.53 -42.12 -15.43
C ALA A 38 -12.80 -41.05 -16.25
N ILE A 39 -11.86 -41.47 -17.11
CA ILE A 39 -11.08 -40.58 -17.98
C ILE A 39 -11.97 -39.61 -18.77
N GLY A 40 -13.10 -40.09 -19.32
CA GLY A 40 -14.01 -39.25 -20.09
C GLY A 40 -14.63 -38.11 -19.28
N GLN A 41 -14.90 -38.32 -17.98
CA GLN A 41 -15.43 -37.28 -17.08
C GLN A 41 -14.37 -36.22 -16.76
N ILE A 42 -13.11 -36.65 -16.62
CA ILE A 42 -11.98 -35.75 -16.41
C ILE A 42 -11.79 -34.86 -17.65
N GLU A 43 -11.77 -35.46 -18.84
CA GLU A 43 -11.64 -34.70 -20.09
C GLU A 43 -12.81 -33.73 -20.30
N GLU A 44 -14.05 -34.16 -20.05
CA GLU A 44 -15.24 -33.31 -20.16
C GLU A 44 -15.16 -32.10 -19.23
N ALA A 45 -14.86 -32.31 -17.95
CA ALA A 45 -14.70 -31.25 -16.97
C ALA A 45 -13.56 -30.27 -17.35
N MET A 46 -12.44 -30.78 -17.88
CA MET A 46 -11.30 -29.95 -18.27
C MET A 46 -11.54 -29.18 -19.58
N ASN A 47 -12.36 -29.74 -20.49
CA ASN A 47 -12.76 -29.06 -21.73
C ASN A 47 -13.72 -27.88 -21.50
N THR A 48 -14.27 -27.71 -20.30
CA THR A 48 -15.02 -26.49 -19.93
C THR A 48 -14.11 -25.26 -19.88
N VAL A 49 -12.81 -25.45 -19.63
CA VAL A 49 -11.82 -24.37 -19.52
C VAL A 49 -11.25 -24.05 -20.90
N ARG A 50 -11.71 -22.92 -21.47
CA ARG A 50 -11.42 -22.55 -22.86
C ARG A 50 -9.94 -22.27 -23.16
N CYS A 51 -9.12 -21.92 -22.18
CA CYS A 51 -7.71 -21.52 -22.39
C CYS A 51 -6.74 -22.69 -22.62
N TRP A 52 -7.22 -23.93 -22.57
CA TRP A 52 -6.41 -25.14 -22.81
C TRP A 52 -6.72 -25.80 -24.17
N GLY A 53 -7.75 -25.33 -24.87
CA GLY A 53 -8.28 -26.02 -26.04
C GLY A 53 -8.80 -27.42 -25.66
N ARG A 54 -8.55 -28.40 -26.53
CA ARG A 54 -8.91 -29.80 -26.26
C ARG A 54 -7.92 -30.41 -25.28
N VAL A 55 -8.42 -30.98 -24.18
CA VAL A 55 -7.62 -31.67 -23.16
C VAL A 55 -7.73 -33.18 -23.33
N GLN A 56 -6.59 -33.88 -23.25
CA GLN A 56 -6.50 -35.33 -23.28
C GLN A 56 -5.76 -35.86 -22.05
N VAL A 57 -6.27 -36.90 -21.42
CA VAL A 57 -5.60 -37.54 -20.28
C VAL A 57 -4.50 -38.47 -20.81
N ARG A 58 -3.27 -38.28 -20.29
CA ARG A 58 -2.07 -39.04 -20.68
C ARG A 58 -1.70 -40.12 -19.68
N GLY A 59 -1.98 -39.88 -18.40
CA GLY A 59 -1.69 -40.86 -17.36
C GLY A 59 -2.33 -40.47 -16.03
N SER A 60 -2.49 -41.46 -15.15
CA SER A 60 -3.00 -41.27 -13.79
C SER A 60 -2.17 -42.05 -12.78
N SER A 61 -1.95 -41.48 -11.60
CA SER A 61 -1.18 -42.09 -10.52
C SER A 61 -1.86 -41.77 -9.19
N PHE A 62 -1.97 -42.77 -8.32
CA PHE A 62 -2.56 -42.60 -7.00
C PHE A 62 -1.57 -41.95 -6.04
N ASN A 63 -1.99 -40.85 -5.41
CA ASN A 63 -1.17 -40.16 -4.42
C ASN A 63 -1.65 -40.50 -3.01
N ALA A 64 -0.85 -41.30 -2.30
CA ALA A 64 -1.14 -41.72 -0.93
C ALA A 64 -1.22 -40.55 0.08
N LYS A 65 -0.54 -39.42 -0.18
CA LYS A 65 -0.56 -38.25 0.71
C LYS A 65 -1.89 -37.49 0.63
N THR A 66 -2.48 -37.41 -0.57
CA THR A 66 -3.74 -36.71 -0.81
C THR A 66 -4.94 -37.65 -0.91
N GLN A 67 -4.73 -38.96 -0.74
CA GLN A 67 -5.72 -40.04 -0.90
C GLN A 67 -6.60 -39.89 -2.15
N SER A 68 -6.00 -39.44 -3.25
CA SER A 68 -6.69 -39.10 -4.49
C SER A 68 -5.80 -39.39 -5.69
N LEU A 69 -6.39 -39.46 -6.87
CA LEU A 69 -5.67 -39.57 -8.12
C LEU A 69 -5.02 -38.22 -8.49
N THR A 70 -3.83 -38.34 -9.05
CA THR A 70 -3.13 -37.29 -9.78
C THR A 70 -3.12 -37.65 -11.25
N VAL A 71 -3.50 -36.71 -12.11
CA VAL A 71 -3.78 -36.98 -13.52
C VAL A 71 -2.99 -36.02 -14.39
N LEU A 72 -2.17 -36.57 -15.27
CA LEU A 72 -1.41 -35.81 -16.26
C LEU A 72 -2.26 -35.64 -17.51
N CYS A 73 -2.42 -34.38 -17.94
CA CYS A 73 -3.18 -34.06 -19.14
C CYS A 73 -2.34 -33.24 -20.13
N GLU A 74 -2.59 -33.48 -21.41
CA GLU A 74 -2.06 -32.74 -22.54
C GLU A 74 -3.14 -31.80 -23.10
N CYS A 75 -2.79 -30.54 -23.25
CA CYS A 75 -3.62 -29.47 -23.77
C CYS A 75 -3.24 -29.18 -25.23
N LYS A 76 -4.23 -28.95 -26.09
CA LYS A 76 -3.97 -28.56 -27.48
C LYS A 76 -3.31 -27.18 -27.59
N GLU A 77 -3.64 -26.27 -26.68
CA GLU A 77 -3.10 -24.91 -26.67
C GLU A 77 -1.94 -24.75 -25.69
N LYS A 78 -0.99 -23.87 -26.02
CA LYS A 78 0.13 -23.53 -25.14
C LYS A 78 -0.41 -22.86 -23.88
N ILE A 79 -0.01 -23.40 -22.73
CA ILE A 79 -0.49 -22.95 -21.44
C ILE A 79 0.09 -21.57 -21.13
N ASN A 80 -0.79 -20.60 -20.88
CA ASN A 80 -0.43 -19.29 -20.36
C ASN A 80 -0.71 -19.25 -18.85
N PRO A 81 0.31 -19.24 -17.98
CA PRO A 81 0.14 -19.29 -16.52
C PRO A 81 -0.80 -18.24 -15.94
N LYS A 82 -0.99 -17.11 -16.64
CA LYS A 82 -1.88 -16.01 -16.20
C LYS A 82 -3.36 -16.29 -16.41
N LEU A 83 -3.71 -17.25 -17.26
CA LEU A 83 -5.09 -17.58 -17.64
C LEU A 83 -5.57 -18.92 -17.06
N VAL A 84 -4.70 -19.65 -16.36
CA VAL A 84 -5.00 -20.97 -15.80
C VAL A 84 -5.79 -20.78 -14.49
N PRO A 85 -7.02 -21.34 -14.38
CA PRO A 85 -7.73 -21.34 -13.11
C PRO A 85 -6.99 -22.23 -12.10
N PRO A 86 -6.87 -21.82 -10.83
CA PRO A 86 -6.18 -22.60 -9.80
C PRO A 86 -6.93 -23.88 -9.42
N GLU A 87 -8.26 -23.88 -9.58
CA GLU A 87 -9.13 -25.01 -9.28
C GLU A 87 -10.21 -25.13 -10.37
N VAL A 88 -10.59 -26.37 -10.71
CA VAL A 88 -11.70 -26.72 -11.60
C VAL A 88 -12.74 -27.50 -10.80
N ILE A 89 -14.01 -27.18 -10.99
CA ILE A 89 -15.13 -27.86 -10.34
C ILE A 89 -15.83 -28.71 -11.41
N PRO A 90 -15.86 -30.04 -11.25
CA PRO A 90 -16.59 -30.90 -12.19
C PRO A 90 -18.11 -30.67 -12.11
N GLU A 91 -18.82 -30.97 -13.19
CA GLU A 91 -20.27 -30.73 -13.29
C GLU A 91 -21.10 -31.58 -12.33
N ASP A 92 -20.55 -32.71 -11.87
CA ASP A 92 -21.19 -33.60 -10.88
C ASP A 92 -21.20 -33.04 -9.45
N GLY A 93 -20.59 -31.87 -9.21
CA GLY A 93 -20.52 -31.22 -7.90
C GLY A 93 -19.51 -31.84 -6.94
N SER A 94 -18.60 -32.68 -7.43
CA SER A 94 -17.50 -33.27 -6.65
C SER A 94 -16.52 -32.22 -6.10
N GLU A 95 -15.62 -32.66 -5.22
CA GLU A 95 -14.58 -31.82 -4.65
C GLU A 95 -13.72 -31.14 -5.73
N ARG A 96 -13.22 -29.94 -5.41
CA ARG A 96 -12.49 -29.09 -6.35
C ARG A 96 -11.14 -29.71 -6.73
N TRP A 97 -10.90 -29.84 -8.03
CA TRP A 97 -9.64 -30.34 -8.55
C TRP A 97 -8.63 -29.21 -8.68
N LYS A 98 -7.42 -29.42 -8.18
CA LYS A 98 -6.35 -28.41 -8.18
C LYS A 98 -5.48 -28.57 -9.41
N ILE A 99 -5.14 -27.46 -10.05
CA ILE A 99 -4.35 -27.44 -11.27
C ILE A 99 -2.91 -27.02 -10.95
N ILE A 100 -1.96 -27.83 -11.38
CA ILE A 100 -0.53 -27.58 -11.26
C ILE A 100 0.04 -27.40 -12.66
N ILE A 101 0.79 -26.31 -12.83
CA ILE A 101 1.47 -25.94 -14.07
C ILE A 101 2.94 -25.62 -13.78
N THR A 102 3.78 -25.72 -14.80
CA THR A 102 5.15 -25.17 -14.72
C THR A 102 5.15 -23.69 -15.09
N ASP A 103 6.02 -22.91 -14.46
CA ASP A 103 6.40 -21.59 -14.97
C ASP A 103 7.56 -21.84 -15.95
N GLY A 104 7.37 -21.57 -17.23
CA GLY A 104 8.29 -21.93 -18.32
C GLY A 104 9.73 -21.39 -18.21
N ALA A 105 10.05 -20.64 -17.14
CA ALA A 105 11.36 -20.11 -16.80
C ALA A 105 12.44 -21.20 -16.59
N SER A 106 12.07 -22.43 -16.22
CA SER A 106 13.04 -23.52 -15.99
C SER A 106 13.65 -24.08 -17.29
N ILE A 107 13.01 -23.88 -18.44
CA ILE A 107 13.46 -24.41 -19.74
C ILE A 107 14.48 -23.47 -20.41
N GLU A 108 14.31 -22.15 -20.26
CA GLU A 108 15.22 -21.14 -20.83
C GLU A 108 16.62 -21.19 -20.20
N SER A 109 16.72 -21.61 -18.93
CA SER A 109 17.99 -21.76 -18.22
C SER A 109 18.89 -22.85 -18.83
N ASP A 110 18.30 -23.95 -19.30
CA ASP A 110 19.04 -25.07 -19.88
C ASP A 110 19.54 -24.76 -21.32
N ASP A 111 18.76 -23.99 -22.09
CA ASP A 111 19.18 -23.48 -23.40
C ASP A 111 20.28 -22.41 -23.28
N PHE A 112 20.19 -21.55 -22.27
CA PHE A 112 21.26 -20.61 -21.94
C PHE A 112 22.55 -21.33 -21.54
N LEU A 113 22.49 -22.35 -20.69
CA LEU A 113 23.67 -23.12 -20.28
C LEU A 113 24.30 -23.89 -21.46
N LYS A 114 23.49 -24.38 -22.40
CA LYS A 114 24.00 -25.00 -23.64
C LYS A 114 24.69 -23.98 -24.53
N LYS A 115 24.11 -22.78 -24.72
CA LYS A 115 24.73 -21.68 -25.48
C LYS A 115 26.01 -21.18 -24.82
N LEU A 116 26.01 -21.01 -23.51
CA LEU A 116 27.18 -20.59 -22.73
C LEU A 116 28.31 -21.59 -22.84
N ASN A 117 28.04 -22.89 -22.68
CA ASN A 117 29.04 -23.94 -22.88
C ASN A 117 29.53 -24.00 -24.34
N GLY A 118 28.65 -23.73 -25.31
CA GLY A 118 29.03 -23.62 -26.72
C GLY A 118 30.00 -22.46 -26.98
N LEU A 119 29.72 -21.29 -26.40
CA LEU A 119 30.59 -20.12 -26.49
C LEU A 119 31.94 -20.34 -25.81
N LEU A 120 31.94 -20.93 -24.61
CA LEU A 120 33.18 -21.26 -23.90
C LEU A 120 34.08 -22.19 -24.72
N LYS A 121 33.50 -23.23 -25.33
CA LYS A 121 34.24 -24.13 -26.23
C LYS A 121 34.77 -23.44 -27.49
N ALA A 122 34.00 -22.53 -28.08
CA ALA A 122 34.42 -21.78 -29.27
C ALA A 122 35.62 -20.86 -28.98
N GLU A 123 35.67 -20.30 -27.78
CA GLU A 123 36.76 -19.44 -27.30
C GLU A 123 37.93 -20.23 -26.67
N GLY A 124 37.88 -21.57 -26.68
CA GLY A 124 38.91 -22.44 -26.10
C GLY A 124 39.01 -22.36 -24.58
N LYS A 125 37.96 -21.89 -23.91
CA LYS A 125 37.89 -21.69 -22.45
C LYS A 125 37.01 -22.74 -21.79
N THR A 126 37.34 -23.03 -20.54
CA THR A 126 36.59 -23.96 -19.69
C THR A 126 35.87 -23.21 -18.58
N LEU A 127 34.89 -23.86 -17.95
CA LEU A 127 34.16 -23.28 -16.82
C LEU A 127 35.09 -22.98 -15.62
N ASP A 128 36.20 -23.72 -15.50
CA ASP A 128 37.23 -23.51 -14.47
C ASP A 128 38.06 -22.24 -14.70
N ASP A 129 38.23 -21.80 -15.95
CA ASP A 129 38.92 -20.54 -16.27
C ASP A 129 38.16 -19.31 -15.74
N LEU A 130 36.84 -19.46 -15.54
CA LEU A 130 36.00 -18.44 -14.90
C LEU A 130 36.10 -18.50 -13.36
N GLN A 131 36.41 -19.66 -12.77
CA GLN A 131 36.66 -19.77 -11.33
C GLN A 131 37.95 -19.07 -10.90
N GLY A 132 38.95 -19.02 -11.79
CA GLY A 132 40.21 -18.28 -11.57
C GLY A 132 40.02 -16.76 -11.39
N LEU A 133 38.92 -16.19 -11.90
CA LEU A 133 38.60 -14.77 -11.74
C LEU A 133 37.97 -14.44 -10.37
N TYR A 134 37.62 -15.45 -9.56
CA TYR A 134 36.96 -15.30 -8.27
C TYR A 134 37.84 -15.64 -7.05
N SER A 135 39.10 -16.05 -7.25
CA SER A 135 39.95 -16.48 -6.14
C SER A 135 41.13 -15.53 -5.91
N GLN A 136 41.07 -14.69 -4.88
CA GLN A 136 42.26 -14.05 -4.30
C GLN A 136 42.99 -15.00 -3.32
N PRO A 137 44.31 -14.85 -3.14
CA PRO A 137 45.17 -15.89 -2.60
C PRO A 137 45.08 -16.00 -1.07
N THR A 138 44.90 -17.24 -0.57
CA THR A 138 44.93 -17.55 0.86
C THR A 138 46.37 -17.71 1.34
N ARG A 139 46.81 -16.89 2.30
CA ARG A 139 47.95 -17.22 3.18
C ARG A 139 47.41 -17.62 4.56
N PRO A 140 48.06 -18.59 5.24
CA PRO A 140 47.51 -19.19 6.44
C PRO A 140 47.88 -18.36 7.66
N LEU A 141 46.93 -18.13 8.58
CA LEU A 141 47.21 -17.90 9.99
C LEU A 141 45.94 -18.09 10.82
N SER A 142 46.05 -19.05 11.73
CA SER A 142 45.64 -19.03 13.14
C SER A 142 44.66 -17.96 13.63
N SER A 143 43.84 -18.44 14.57
CA SER A 143 43.15 -17.74 15.66
C SER A 143 41.80 -17.08 15.34
N THR A 144 40.90 -17.30 16.30
CA THR A 144 39.44 -17.23 16.29
C THR A 144 38.79 -15.87 15.96
N GLU A 145 39.57 -14.83 15.67
CA GLU A 145 39.05 -13.57 15.10
C GLU A 145 38.68 -13.70 13.62
N SER A 146 39.28 -14.67 12.92
CA SER A 146 38.97 -14.95 11.52
C SER A 146 37.54 -15.46 11.36
N ILE A 147 36.97 -16.23 12.29
CA ILE A 147 35.59 -16.76 12.12
C ILE A 147 34.56 -15.64 12.17
N ALA A 148 34.71 -14.66 13.07
CA ALA A 148 33.79 -13.52 13.17
C ALA A 148 33.90 -12.59 11.96
N GLN A 149 35.12 -12.31 11.49
CA GLN A 149 35.33 -11.53 10.27
C GLN A 149 34.92 -12.28 9.01
N THR A 150 35.09 -13.61 8.98
CA THR A 150 34.67 -14.46 7.86
C THR A 150 33.16 -14.64 7.84
N MET A 151 32.47 -14.69 8.99
CA MET A 151 31.01 -14.64 9.01
C MET A 151 30.49 -13.25 8.60
N SER A 152 31.13 -12.16 9.02
CA SER A 152 30.81 -10.81 8.54
C SER A 152 31.06 -10.66 7.04
N ALA A 153 32.14 -11.25 6.52
CA ALA A 153 32.48 -11.25 5.10
C ALA A 153 31.61 -12.21 4.27
N LEU A 154 31.17 -13.36 4.82
CA LEU A 154 30.23 -14.27 4.18
C LEU A 154 28.81 -13.71 4.17
N LEU A 155 28.40 -12.97 5.21
CA LEU A 155 27.16 -12.18 5.17
C LEU A 155 27.26 -11.03 4.16
N SER A 156 28.46 -10.52 3.92
CA SER A 156 28.74 -9.49 2.91
C SER A 156 28.88 -10.06 1.48
N GLN A 157 29.33 -11.32 1.31
CA GLN A 157 29.52 -11.99 0.02
C GLN A 157 28.32 -12.82 -0.43
N ASN A 158 27.47 -13.29 0.49
CA ASN A 158 26.12 -13.80 0.16
C ASN A 158 25.11 -12.67 -0.11
N ARG A 159 25.58 -11.43 -0.25
CA ARG A 159 24.92 -10.43 -1.11
C ARG A 159 25.23 -10.75 -2.58
N SER A 160 24.84 -11.94 -3.03
CA SER A 160 24.38 -12.07 -4.42
C SER A 160 23.20 -11.11 -4.55
N VAL A 161 23.39 -9.99 -5.24
CA VAL A 161 22.39 -8.99 -5.67
C VAL A 161 21.22 -8.87 -4.68
N PRO A 162 21.18 -7.86 -3.80
CA PRO A 162 19.97 -7.60 -3.06
C PRO A 162 18.81 -7.57 -4.05
N LEU A 163 17.71 -8.19 -3.67
CA LEU A 163 16.40 -7.99 -4.24
C LEU A 163 16.05 -6.49 -4.19
N GLU A 164 16.71 -5.67 -5.01
CA GLU A 164 16.61 -4.20 -5.11
C GLU A 164 15.28 -3.75 -5.76
N GLY A 165 14.35 -4.70 -5.91
CA GLY A 165 13.08 -4.54 -6.60
C GLY A 165 11.87 -4.29 -5.71
N HIS A 166 11.95 -4.47 -4.38
CA HIS A 166 10.73 -4.57 -3.56
C HIS A 166 10.66 -3.70 -2.30
N SER A 167 11.62 -2.82 -2.01
CA SER A 167 11.43 -1.89 -0.88
C SER A 167 10.37 -0.83 -1.17
N TYR A 168 10.13 -0.49 -2.44
CA TYR A 168 9.10 0.47 -2.84
C TYR A 168 7.93 -0.20 -3.59
N ARG A 169 6.69 0.11 -3.18
CA ARG A 169 5.50 -0.27 -3.94
C ARG A 169 5.59 0.37 -5.33
N ARG A 170 5.18 -0.39 -6.36
CA ARG A 170 5.07 0.10 -7.73
C ARG A 170 4.15 1.33 -7.76
N LEU A 171 4.62 2.41 -8.40
CA LEU A 171 3.82 3.61 -8.65
C LEU A 171 2.55 3.24 -9.43
N ARG A 172 1.42 3.84 -9.04
CA ARG A 172 0.17 3.68 -9.79
C ARG A 172 0.25 4.37 -11.14
N MET A 173 -0.69 4.06 -12.02
CA MET A 173 -0.72 4.62 -13.37
C MET A 173 -1.20 6.08 -13.35
N PHE A 174 -0.60 6.91 -14.21
CA PHE A 174 -0.99 8.31 -14.44
C PHE A 174 -1.01 8.62 -15.95
N SER A 175 -2.13 9.15 -16.45
CA SER A 175 -2.30 9.49 -17.88
C SER A 175 -2.75 10.93 -18.16
N ARG A 176 -3.07 11.71 -17.12
CA ARG A 176 -3.70 13.06 -17.20
C ARG A 176 -5.12 13.10 -17.77
N VAL A 177 -5.77 11.97 -18.04
CA VAL A 177 -7.19 11.96 -18.49
C VAL A 177 -8.12 12.45 -17.35
N ILE A 178 -9.05 13.35 -17.66
CA ILE A 178 -10.05 13.88 -16.73
C ILE A 178 -11.46 13.50 -17.21
N PRO A 179 -12.32 12.90 -16.35
CA PRO A 179 -12.03 12.47 -14.97
C PRO A 179 -11.03 11.31 -14.92
N THR A 180 -10.29 11.19 -13.81
CA THR A 180 -9.26 10.15 -13.64
C THR A 180 -9.85 8.76 -13.83
N PRO A 181 -9.34 7.94 -14.77
CA PRO A 181 -9.84 6.59 -15.00
C PRO A 181 -9.72 5.70 -13.76
N ALA A 182 -10.61 4.70 -13.64
CA ALA A 182 -10.57 3.75 -12.54
C ALA A 182 -9.23 2.97 -12.52
N GLY A 183 -8.52 3.05 -11.40
CA GLY A 183 -7.20 2.43 -11.25
C GLY A 183 -6.00 3.36 -11.52
N GLU A 184 -6.25 4.60 -11.96
CA GLU A 184 -5.23 5.64 -12.11
C GLU A 184 -5.24 6.63 -10.94
N GLU A 185 -4.15 7.36 -10.76
CA GLU A 185 -4.02 8.44 -9.78
C GLU A 185 -4.08 9.82 -10.44
N SER A 186 -4.57 10.81 -9.69
CA SER A 186 -4.45 12.22 -10.07
C SER A 186 -2.98 12.66 -10.03
N LEU A 187 -2.62 13.70 -10.78
CA LEU A 187 -1.26 14.25 -10.81
C LEU A 187 -0.68 14.50 -9.40
N GLU A 188 -1.41 15.16 -8.50
CA GLU A 188 -0.91 15.51 -7.16
C GLU A 188 -0.48 14.26 -6.37
N HIS A 189 -1.40 13.30 -6.17
CA HIS A 189 -1.11 12.06 -5.45
C HIS A 189 0.00 11.22 -6.12
N TRP A 190 0.02 11.18 -7.45
CA TRP A 190 1.05 10.43 -8.17
C TRP A 190 2.43 11.06 -8.01
N LEU A 191 2.54 12.39 -8.11
CA LEU A 191 3.80 13.11 -7.89
C LEU A 191 4.28 12.94 -6.46
N GLU A 192 3.40 13.02 -5.46
CA GLU A 192 3.73 12.75 -4.06
C GLU A 192 4.38 11.36 -3.92
N GLN A 193 3.78 10.32 -4.49
CA GLN A 193 4.37 8.97 -4.45
C GLN A 193 5.69 8.87 -5.22
N ALA A 194 5.78 9.53 -6.39
CA ALA A 194 6.94 9.46 -7.25
C ALA A 194 8.17 10.18 -6.67
N TYR A 195 8.00 11.34 -6.04
CA TYR A 195 9.09 12.03 -5.36
C TYR A 195 9.64 11.18 -4.21
N VAL A 196 8.76 10.63 -3.37
CA VAL A 196 9.22 9.80 -2.25
C VAL A 196 9.93 8.54 -2.78
N MET A 197 9.43 7.92 -3.86
CA MET A 197 10.13 6.81 -4.52
C MET A 197 11.52 7.22 -5.06
N VAL A 198 11.66 8.41 -5.65
CA VAL A 198 12.96 8.88 -6.16
C VAL A 198 13.95 9.15 -5.03
N GLU A 199 13.48 9.65 -3.88
CA GLU A 199 14.32 10.00 -2.73
C GLU A 199 14.70 8.80 -1.87
N GLU A 200 13.76 7.88 -1.64
CA GLU A 200 13.95 6.76 -0.71
C GLU A 200 14.39 5.46 -1.41
N CYS A 201 14.23 5.32 -2.74
CA CYS A 201 14.69 4.11 -3.42
C CYS A 201 16.22 4.06 -3.49
N GLU A 202 16.78 2.99 -2.93
CA GLU A 202 18.22 2.66 -3.01
C GLU A 202 18.66 2.16 -4.41
N CYS A 203 17.71 1.97 -5.33
CA CYS A 203 17.96 1.52 -6.68
C CYS A 203 18.70 2.57 -7.54
N SER A 204 19.35 2.10 -8.62
CA SER A 204 20.04 2.99 -9.56
C SER A 204 19.13 4.07 -10.19
N GLU A 205 19.70 5.21 -10.56
CA GLU A 205 18.97 6.28 -11.26
C GLU A 205 18.28 5.78 -12.54
N LYS A 206 18.92 4.85 -13.26
CA LYS A 206 18.34 4.19 -14.45
C LYS A 206 17.07 3.42 -14.11
N GLU A 207 17.06 2.72 -12.97
CA GLU A 207 15.90 1.99 -12.47
C GLU A 207 14.78 2.93 -12.03
N LYS A 208 15.10 4.03 -11.36
CA LYS A 208 14.12 5.09 -11.01
C LYS A 208 13.47 5.69 -12.26
N LYS A 209 14.27 6.05 -13.28
CA LYS A 209 13.77 6.51 -14.58
C LYS A 209 12.83 5.49 -15.22
N ARG A 210 13.20 4.20 -15.19
CA ARG A 210 12.38 3.10 -15.72
C ARG A 210 11.02 3.02 -15.01
N ARG A 211 11.00 3.04 -13.67
CA ARG A 211 9.75 2.98 -12.88
C ARG A 211 8.83 4.17 -13.12
N ILE A 212 9.40 5.38 -13.29
CA ILE A 212 8.65 6.56 -13.70
C ILE A 212 8.03 6.35 -15.09
N MET A 213 8.81 5.93 -16.08
CA MET A 213 8.30 5.67 -17.43
C MET A 213 7.21 4.60 -17.47
N GLU A 214 7.33 3.54 -16.67
CA GLU A 214 6.36 2.44 -16.59
C GLU A 214 5.04 2.81 -15.90
N SER A 215 5.01 3.92 -15.17
CA SER A 215 3.84 4.39 -14.43
C SER A 215 3.12 5.56 -15.11
N VAL A 216 3.63 6.08 -16.23
CA VAL A 216 2.97 7.13 -17.02
C VAL A 216 2.46 6.62 -18.37
N LYS A 217 1.38 7.22 -18.88
CA LYS A 217 0.78 6.93 -20.20
C LYS A 217 0.27 8.20 -20.89
N GLY A 218 -0.03 8.08 -22.18
CA GLY A 218 -0.67 9.15 -22.96
C GLY A 218 0.14 10.46 -22.94
N PRO A 219 -0.51 11.62 -22.75
CA PRO A 219 0.17 12.92 -22.69
C PRO A 219 1.31 12.99 -21.66
N ALA A 220 1.19 12.28 -20.53
CA ALA A 220 2.24 12.25 -19.52
C ALA A 220 3.51 11.55 -20.02
N LEU A 221 3.37 10.47 -20.77
CA LEU A 221 4.50 9.77 -21.37
C LEU A 221 5.15 10.59 -22.48
N GLU A 222 4.36 11.33 -23.27
CA GLU A 222 4.87 12.22 -24.33
C GLU A 222 5.81 13.29 -23.76
N VAL A 223 5.44 13.93 -22.64
CA VAL A 223 6.29 14.93 -21.96
C VAL A 223 7.62 14.32 -21.52
N ILE A 224 7.61 13.14 -20.88
CA ILE A 224 8.84 12.46 -20.45
C ILE A 224 9.72 12.08 -21.65
N GLN A 225 9.11 11.62 -22.75
CA GLN A 225 9.85 11.31 -23.98
C GLN A 225 10.51 12.56 -24.56
N SER A 226 9.83 13.71 -24.57
CA SER A 226 10.43 14.98 -25.01
C SER A 226 11.65 15.37 -24.18
N VAL A 227 11.58 15.25 -22.85
CA VAL A 227 12.72 15.52 -21.95
C VAL A 227 13.88 14.58 -22.28
N ARG A 228 13.62 13.28 -22.43
CA ARG A 228 14.67 12.29 -22.74
C ARG A 228 15.35 12.52 -24.09
N SER A 229 14.59 12.98 -25.09
CA SER A 229 15.12 13.30 -26.42
C SER A 229 16.00 14.56 -26.43
N GLY A 230 15.68 15.55 -25.59
CA GLY A 230 16.49 16.76 -25.43
C GLY A 230 17.69 16.59 -24.51
N GLU A 231 17.53 15.83 -23.42
CA GLU A 231 18.53 15.63 -22.36
C GLU A 231 18.61 14.15 -21.94
N PRO A 232 19.47 13.34 -22.58
CA PRO A 232 19.60 11.91 -22.29
C PRO A 232 20.05 11.62 -20.84
N GLU A 233 20.85 12.51 -20.26
CA GLU A 233 21.39 12.41 -18.90
C GLU A 233 20.47 13.01 -17.82
N ALA A 234 19.28 13.51 -18.19
CA ALA A 234 18.34 14.14 -17.25
C ALA A 234 18.01 13.22 -16.06
N SER A 235 18.00 13.78 -14.85
CA SER A 235 17.74 13.02 -13.62
C SER A 235 16.27 12.56 -13.52
N PRO A 236 15.94 11.54 -12.71
CA PRO A 236 14.56 11.20 -12.36
C PRO A 236 13.77 12.39 -11.81
N LYS A 237 14.40 13.26 -11.01
CA LYS A 237 13.75 14.48 -10.50
C LYS A 237 13.34 15.42 -11.64
N THR A 238 14.21 15.57 -12.65
CA THR A 238 13.92 16.36 -13.86
C THR A 238 12.68 15.85 -14.60
N TYR A 239 12.41 14.54 -14.61
CA TYR A 239 11.18 13.99 -15.21
C TYR A 239 9.93 14.38 -14.40
N LEU A 240 10.01 14.34 -13.06
CA LEU A 240 8.91 14.73 -12.19
C LEU A 240 8.63 16.24 -12.30
N ASP A 241 9.69 17.05 -12.31
CA ASP A 241 9.59 18.50 -12.47
C ASP A 241 8.95 18.86 -13.81
N ALA A 242 9.33 18.18 -14.90
CA ALA A 242 8.72 18.39 -16.23
C ALA A 242 7.24 18.03 -16.26
N LEU A 243 6.83 16.93 -15.63
CA LEU A 243 5.41 16.57 -15.49
C LEU A 243 4.64 17.60 -14.67
N ASN A 244 5.24 18.10 -13.60
CA ASN A 244 4.65 19.16 -12.77
C ASN A 244 4.56 20.48 -13.55
N THR A 245 5.56 20.83 -14.36
CA THR A 245 5.49 22.02 -15.24
C THR A 245 4.41 21.88 -16.32
N ALA A 246 4.27 20.69 -16.93
CA ALA A 246 3.32 20.47 -18.02
C ALA A 246 1.86 20.37 -17.54
N PHE A 247 1.62 19.78 -16.36
CA PHE A 247 0.27 19.41 -15.92
C PHE A 247 -0.11 19.97 -14.55
N GLY A 248 0.84 20.53 -13.80
CA GLY A 248 0.63 21.11 -12.49
C GLY A 248 -0.23 22.37 -12.55
N SER A 249 -0.57 22.86 -11.37
CA SER A 249 -1.26 24.13 -11.25
C SER A 249 -0.31 25.26 -11.65
N ALA A 250 -0.81 26.26 -12.38
CA ALA A 250 -0.08 27.49 -12.67
C ALA A 250 -0.06 28.47 -11.47
N GLU A 251 -0.51 28.02 -10.29
CA GLU A 251 -0.49 28.79 -9.04
C GLU A 251 0.95 29.22 -8.68
N SER A 252 1.10 30.51 -8.41
CA SER A 252 2.34 31.06 -7.86
C SER A 252 2.48 30.72 -6.37
N ALA A 253 3.69 30.88 -5.82
CA ALA A 253 3.93 30.73 -4.39
C ALA A 253 3.02 31.67 -3.56
N GLU A 254 2.77 32.86 -4.10
CA GLU A 254 1.87 33.86 -3.53
C GLU A 254 0.41 33.39 -3.53
N ASP A 255 -0.08 32.78 -4.62
CA ASP A 255 -1.46 32.27 -4.72
C ASP A 255 -1.73 31.17 -3.70
N VAL A 256 -0.77 30.24 -3.53
CA VAL A 256 -0.87 29.16 -2.55
C VAL A 256 -0.82 29.72 -1.13
N TYR A 257 0.05 30.71 -0.87
CA TYR A 257 0.10 31.38 0.43
C TYR A 257 -1.19 32.14 0.74
N PHE A 258 -1.74 32.85 -0.24
CA PHE A 258 -3.01 33.55 -0.09
C PHE A 258 -4.16 32.58 0.20
N SER A 259 -4.23 31.46 -0.54
CA SER A 259 -5.20 30.40 -0.31
C SER A 259 -5.10 29.80 1.10
N PHE A 260 -3.87 29.58 1.58
CA PHE A 260 -3.62 29.17 2.97
C PHE A 260 -4.18 30.17 3.99
N ARG A 261 -3.96 31.47 3.77
CA ARG A 261 -4.45 32.54 4.66
C ARG A 261 -5.96 32.71 4.64
N LEU A 262 -6.64 32.22 3.62
CA LEU A 262 -8.11 32.21 3.52
C LEU A 262 -8.76 30.98 4.17
N LEU A 263 -7.98 29.99 4.63
CA LEU A 263 -8.56 28.79 5.24
C LEU A 263 -9.27 29.12 6.55
N GLN A 264 -10.56 28.78 6.58
CA GLN A 264 -11.41 28.83 7.78
C GLN A 264 -11.93 27.44 8.13
N GLN A 265 -12.21 27.24 9.42
CA GLN A 265 -12.87 26.06 9.94
C GLN A 265 -14.29 26.00 9.37
N ARG A 266 -14.63 24.86 8.77
CA ARG A 266 -15.96 24.61 8.21
C ARG A 266 -16.96 24.39 9.35
N SER A 267 -18.23 24.68 9.08
CA SER A 267 -19.31 24.37 10.04
C SER A 267 -19.29 22.88 10.40
N GLY A 268 -19.26 22.57 11.69
CA GLY A 268 -19.20 21.20 12.23
C GLY A 268 -17.84 20.49 12.11
N GLU A 269 -16.83 21.11 11.51
CA GLU A 269 -15.47 20.53 11.46
C GLU A 269 -14.82 20.64 12.85
N ARG A 270 -14.19 19.56 13.33
CA ARG A 270 -13.42 19.61 14.58
C ARG A 270 -12.14 20.41 14.38
N LEU A 271 -11.57 20.96 15.46
CA LEU A 271 -10.34 21.74 15.39
C LEU A 271 -9.17 20.87 14.91
N SER A 272 -9.12 19.60 15.31
CA SER A 272 -8.10 18.65 14.85
C SER A 272 -8.20 18.34 13.36
N ASP A 273 -9.43 18.27 12.81
CA ASP A 273 -9.68 18.09 11.38
C ASP A 273 -9.26 19.35 10.59
N PHE A 274 -9.63 20.53 11.09
CA PHE A 274 -9.21 21.80 10.51
C PHE A 274 -7.68 21.93 10.51
N LEU A 275 -7.00 21.57 11.61
CA LEU A 275 -5.55 21.62 11.72
C LEU A 275 -4.85 20.71 10.69
N ARG A 276 -5.37 19.50 10.44
CA ARG A 276 -4.82 18.62 9.40
C ARG A 276 -4.95 19.22 8.00
N ARG A 277 -6.11 19.81 7.70
CA ARG A 277 -6.35 20.49 6.41
C ARG A 277 -5.46 21.72 6.25
N LEU A 278 -5.29 22.47 7.33
CA LEU A 278 -4.37 23.60 7.41
C LEU A 278 -2.93 23.16 7.15
N GLU A 279 -2.48 22.07 7.77
CA GLU A 279 -1.13 21.54 7.60
C GLU A 279 -0.85 21.09 6.16
N LYS A 280 -1.82 20.42 5.51
CA LYS A 280 -1.69 20.06 4.09
C LYS A 280 -1.43 21.30 3.22
N SER A 281 -2.19 22.36 3.43
CA SER A 281 -2.01 23.62 2.70
C SER A 281 -0.67 24.29 3.01
N LEU A 282 -0.27 24.31 4.28
CA LEU A 282 0.98 24.93 4.72
C LEU A 282 2.22 24.19 4.18
N THR A 283 2.17 22.86 4.10
CA THR A 283 3.23 22.07 3.45
C THR A 283 3.41 22.47 1.98
N LYS A 284 2.30 22.66 1.24
CA LYS A 284 2.34 23.15 -0.15
C LYS A 284 2.96 24.55 -0.25
N VAL A 285 2.62 25.47 0.67
CA VAL A 285 3.22 26.81 0.74
C VAL A 285 4.74 26.74 0.89
N VAL A 286 5.23 25.92 1.83
CA VAL A 286 6.67 25.79 2.11
C VAL A 286 7.39 25.16 0.91
N GLN A 287 6.82 24.12 0.31
CA GLN A 287 7.38 23.45 -0.88
C GLN A 287 7.49 24.41 -2.08
N MET A 288 6.49 25.28 -2.29
CA MET A 288 6.49 26.29 -3.35
C MET A 288 7.32 27.54 -2.99
N GLY A 289 7.94 27.59 -1.82
CA GLY A 289 8.76 28.74 -1.39
C GLY A 289 7.97 29.97 -0.94
N GLY A 290 6.65 29.87 -0.75
CA GLY A 290 5.81 30.98 -0.26
C GLY A 290 6.03 31.33 1.22
N LEU A 291 6.68 30.45 1.98
CA LEU A 291 7.06 30.66 3.38
C LEU A 291 8.33 29.86 3.72
N PRO A 292 9.30 30.42 4.46
CA PRO A 292 10.45 29.66 4.95
C PRO A 292 10.05 28.54 5.93
N SER A 293 10.70 27.38 5.84
CA SER A 293 10.41 26.22 6.72
C SER A 293 10.52 26.52 8.22
N ARG A 294 11.41 27.45 8.62
CA ARG A 294 11.57 27.90 10.01
C ARG A 294 10.32 28.62 10.57
N ASP A 295 9.53 29.24 9.70
CA ASP A 295 8.38 30.07 10.08
C ASP A 295 7.07 29.25 10.05
N ARG A 296 7.16 27.96 9.68
CA ARG A 296 6.02 27.05 9.49
C ARG A 296 5.17 26.93 10.75
N ASP A 297 5.78 26.65 11.89
CA ASP A 297 5.03 26.43 13.12
C ASP A 297 4.34 27.70 13.62
N ARG A 298 4.99 28.85 13.43
CA ARG A 298 4.41 30.16 13.70
C ARG A 298 3.21 30.45 12.81
N ALA A 299 3.35 30.23 11.49
CA ALA A 299 2.27 30.44 10.53
C ALA A 299 1.05 29.54 10.83
N ARG A 300 1.28 28.29 11.27
CA ARG A 300 0.20 27.38 11.69
C ARG A 300 -0.59 27.93 12.86
N VAL A 301 0.10 28.36 13.93
CA VAL A 301 -0.55 28.92 15.12
C VAL A 301 -1.29 30.21 14.78
N GLU A 302 -0.70 31.08 13.97
CA GLU A 302 -1.37 32.31 13.53
C GLU A 302 -2.63 31.98 12.74
N GLN A 303 -2.57 31.10 11.75
CA GLN A 303 -3.74 30.78 10.94
C GLN A 303 -4.81 30.01 11.70
N LEU A 304 -4.47 29.24 12.74
CA LEU A 304 -5.46 28.71 13.68
C LEU A 304 -6.19 29.82 14.44
N LEU A 305 -5.45 30.81 14.96
CA LEU A 305 -6.03 31.95 15.68
C LEU A 305 -6.95 32.81 14.79
N TRP A 306 -6.68 32.85 13.47
CA TRP A 306 -7.51 33.59 12.50
C TRP A 306 -8.67 32.75 11.95
N GLY A 307 -8.43 31.47 11.66
CA GLY A 307 -9.32 30.64 10.86
C GLY A 307 -10.23 29.70 11.67
N ALA A 308 -9.93 29.42 12.94
CA ALA A 308 -10.71 28.48 13.76
C ALA A 308 -11.96 29.13 14.39
N VAL A 309 -12.82 29.68 13.54
CA VAL A 309 -14.00 30.50 13.90
C VAL A 309 -15.05 29.78 14.77
N ALA A 310 -14.99 28.45 14.88
CA ALA A 310 -15.95 27.67 15.66
C ALA A 310 -15.36 27.06 16.94
N SER A 311 -14.09 27.34 17.25
CA SER A 311 -13.33 26.67 18.32
C SER A 311 -12.66 27.61 19.32
N ASP A 312 -13.20 28.81 19.51
CA ASP A 312 -12.60 29.84 20.38
C ASP A 312 -12.24 29.35 21.78
N LEU A 313 -13.10 28.53 22.40
CA LEU A 313 -12.85 27.95 23.72
C LEU A 313 -11.57 27.09 23.72
N LEU A 314 -11.40 26.24 22.72
CA LEU A 314 -10.20 25.40 22.57
C LEU A 314 -8.95 26.26 22.37
N LEU A 315 -9.02 27.31 21.54
CA LEU A 315 -7.90 28.22 21.32
C LEU A 315 -7.42 28.89 22.61
N VAL A 316 -8.37 29.25 23.50
CA VAL A 316 -8.08 29.82 24.82
C VAL A 316 -7.49 28.77 25.76
N GLN A 317 -8.07 27.58 25.85
CA GLN A 317 -7.59 26.50 26.71
C GLN A 317 -6.16 26.07 26.36
N LEU A 318 -5.85 26.01 25.07
CA LEU A 318 -4.52 25.69 24.53
C LEU A 318 -3.53 26.87 24.60
N ARG A 319 -3.99 28.06 25.03
CA ARG A 319 -3.20 29.29 25.17
C ARG A 319 -2.43 29.68 23.90
N LEU A 320 -3.04 29.48 22.72
CA LEU A 320 -2.33 29.66 21.45
C LEU A 320 -1.85 31.10 21.20
N ARG A 321 -2.52 32.11 21.79
CA ARG A 321 -2.09 33.51 21.72
C ARG A 321 -0.74 33.75 22.41
N GLU A 322 -0.50 33.09 23.54
CA GLU A 322 0.73 33.24 24.33
C GLU A 322 1.91 32.50 23.67
N ARG A 323 1.62 31.42 22.94
CA ARG A 323 2.63 30.55 22.32
C ARG A 323 3.07 31.02 20.93
N LYS A 324 2.65 32.20 20.45
CA LYS A 324 3.01 32.71 19.11
C LYS A 324 4.52 32.83 18.86
N ASN A 325 5.28 33.19 19.90
CA ASN A 325 6.73 33.39 19.80
C ASN A 325 7.53 32.09 20.00
N ASN A 326 6.90 31.06 20.57
CA ASN A 326 7.47 29.72 20.72
C ASN A 326 6.38 28.68 20.38
N PRO A 327 6.01 28.59 19.09
CA PRO A 327 4.88 27.78 18.66
C PRO A 327 5.19 26.29 18.79
N PRO A 328 4.23 25.45 19.23
CA PRO A 328 4.39 24.01 19.22
C PRO A 328 4.49 23.47 17.78
N SER A 329 5.15 22.33 17.64
CA SER A 329 5.17 21.59 16.38
C SER A 329 3.76 21.06 16.02
N PHE A 330 3.59 20.65 14.76
CA PHE A 330 2.30 20.10 14.29
C PHE A 330 1.80 18.93 15.15
N LEU A 331 2.68 17.98 15.48
CA LEU A 331 2.28 16.75 16.21
C LEU A 331 1.96 17.03 17.67
N GLU A 332 2.75 17.89 18.33
CA GLU A 332 2.48 18.32 19.71
C GLU A 332 1.11 19.01 19.79
N LEU A 333 0.89 20.00 18.91
CA LEU A 333 -0.36 20.75 18.89
C LEU A 333 -1.56 19.86 18.55
N LEU A 334 -1.41 18.94 17.61
CA LEU A 334 -2.46 18.00 17.26
C LEU A 334 -2.81 17.08 18.43
N GLY A 335 -1.81 16.61 19.18
CA GLY A 335 -2.00 15.81 20.39
C GLY A 335 -2.78 16.58 21.45
N GLU A 336 -2.35 17.79 21.77
CA GLU A 336 -3.01 18.67 22.75
C GLU A 336 -4.47 18.97 22.36
N ILE A 337 -4.73 19.31 21.10
CA ILE A 337 -6.10 19.57 20.60
C ILE A 337 -6.98 18.34 20.79
N ARG A 338 -6.49 17.14 20.46
CA ARG A 338 -7.30 15.92 20.58
C ARG A 338 -7.69 15.62 22.02
N VAL A 339 -6.77 15.83 22.96
CA VAL A 339 -7.04 15.67 24.40
C VAL A 339 -8.12 16.65 24.86
N GLU A 340 -8.00 17.92 24.47
CA GLU A 340 -8.98 18.93 24.88
C GLU A 340 -10.35 18.75 24.19
N GLU A 341 -10.38 18.33 22.92
CA GLU A 341 -11.61 17.96 22.22
C GLU A 341 -12.36 16.84 22.95
N GLU A 342 -11.64 15.80 23.39
CA GLU A 342 -12.22 14.68 24.15
C GLU A 342 -12.73 15.14 25.52
N TYR A 343 -11.96 15.98 26.22
CA TYR A 343 -12.38 16.58 27.49
C TYR A 343 -13.67 17.41 27.34
N LEU A 344 -13.80 18.20 26.26
CA LEU A 344 -15.02 18.96 25.98
C LEU A 344 -16.23 18.06 25.67
N VAL A 345 -16.03 16.93 25.00
CA VAL A 345 -17.09 15.95 24.76
C VAL A 345 -17.59 15.38 26.08
N LEU A 346 -16.67 14.95 26.96
CA LEU A 346 -17.02 14.42 28.29
C LEU A 346 -17.76 15.45 29.13
N ARG A 347 -17.28 16.70 29.15
CA ARG A 347 -17.93 17.78 29.90
C ARG A 347 -19.34 18.08 29.38
N ARG A 348 -19.56 18.04 28.06
CA ARG A 348 -20.91 18.20 27.47
C ARG A 348 -21.82 17.03 27.84
N GLN A 349 -21.32 15.80 27.86
CA GLN A 349 -22.10 14.63 28.29
C GLN A 349 -22.49 14.71 29.77
N VAL A 350 -21.56 15.10 30.65
CA VAL A 350 -21.84 15.31 32.08
C VAL A 350 -22.87 16.43 32.28
N ASN A 351 -22.72 17.55 31.58
CA ASN A 351 -23.68 18.66 31.64
C ASN A 351 -25.05 18.32 31.03
N THR A 352 -25.12 17.35 30.11
CA THR A 352 -26.39 16.87 29.54
C THR A 352 -27.06 15.84 30.47
N ALA A 353 -26.27 15.06 31.22
CA ALA A 353 -26.75 14.13 32.24
C ALA A 353 -27.28 14.86 33.50
N VAL A 354 -26.73 16.02 33.83
CA VAL A 354 -27.29 16.94 34.82
C VAL A 354 -28.41 17.76 34.15
N ARG A 355 -29.63 17.21 34.08
CA ARG A 355 -30.81 18.04 33.75
C ARG A 355 -30.86 19.24 34.69
N PRO A 356 -31.29 20.43 34.23
CA PRO A 356 -31.59 21.52 35.14
C PRO A 356 -32.65 21.00 36.11
N VAL A 357 -32.44 21.24 37.41
CA VAL A 357 -33.51 21.13 38.40
C VAL A 357 -34.67 21.94 37.82
N GLN A 358 -35.74 21.26 37.41
CA GLN A 358 -37.02 21.92 37.22
C GLN A 358 -37.32 22.52 38.60
N THR A 359 -37.24 23.84 38.72
CA THR A 359 -38.04 24.53 39.72
C THR A 359 -39.45 24.03 39.49
N VAL A 360 -39.93 23.17 40.38
CA VAL A 360 -41.29 22.69 40.40
C VAL A 360 -42.15 23.94 40.37
N GLU A 361 -42.79 24.20 39.24
CA GLU A 361 -43.95 25.07 39.20
C GLU A 361 -44.95 24.38 40.12
N THR A 362 -45.13 24.96 41.30
CA THR A 362 -46.15 24.56 42.26
C THR A 362 -47.48 24.63 41.52
N THR A 363 -48.03 23.46 41.23
CA THR A 363 -49.39 23.33 40.70
C THR A 363 -50.37 24.08 41.62
N GLU A 364 -51.42 24.67 41.06
CA GLU A 364 -52.43 25.47 41.79
C GLU A 364 -53.01 24.74 43.03
N ALA A 365 -52.93 23.41 43.07
CA ALA A 365 -53.29 22.59 44.23
C ALA A 365 -52.42 22.86 45.47
N ASP A 366 -51.11 23.12 45.32
CA ASP A 366 -50.21 23.40 46.44
C ASP A 366 -50.34 24.83 46.97
N GLN A 367 -50.79 25.78 46.15
CA GLN A 367 -51.07 27.15 46.59
C GLN A 367 -52.31 27.21 47.49
N SER A 368 -53.32 26.36 47.24
CA SER A 368 -54.49 26.21 48.11
C SER A 368 -54.12 25.69 49.50
N VAL A 369 -53.20 24.72 49.59
CA VAL A 369 -52.76 24.13 50.86
C VAL A 369 -51.93 25.13 51.68
N VAL A 370 -51.10 25.93 51.01
CA VAL A 370 -50.31 26.99 51.68
C VAL A 370 -51.20 28.16 52.14
N LEU A 371 -52.27 28.49 51.41
CA LEU A 371 -53.24 29.51 51.82
C LEU A 371 -54.14 29.05 52.97
N SER A 372 -54.54 27.78 53.03
CA SER A 372 -55.31 27.22 54.15
C SER A 372 -54.48 27.15 55.43
N LEU A 373 -53.21 26.76 55.35
CA LEU A 373 -52.30 26.75 56.51
C LEU A 373 -51.96 28.17 57.02
N ARG A 374 -51.98 29.19 56.16
CA ARG A 374 -51.85 30.61 56.56
C ARG A 374 -53.10 31.18 57.21
N ALA A 375 -54.28 30.67 56.88
CA ALA A 375 -55.53 31.07 57.53
C ALA A 375 -55.65 30.47 58.94
N GLU A 376 -55.22 29.22 59.13
CA GLU A 376 -55.21 28.55 60.45
C GLU A 376 -54.21 29.18 61.44
N LEU A 377 -53.15 29.82 60.97
CA LEU A 377 -52.19 30.53 61.83
C LEU A 377 -52.64 31.96 62.20
N LYS A 378 -53.78 32.45 61.68
CA LYS A 378 -54.27 33.80 61.95
C LYS A 378 -55.38 33.87 63.02
N ASP A 379 -55.93 32.72 63.45
CA ASP A 379 -56.95 32.61 64.51
C ASP A 379 -56.36 32.13 65.86
N GLY A 380 -55.22 32.70 66.26
CA GLY A 380 -54.72 32.62 67.64
C GLY A 380 -55.19 33.82 68.45
N PRO A 381 -55.64 33.64 69.71
CA PRO A 381 -56.49 34.60 70.41
C PRO A 381 -55.76 35.91 70.76
N GLU A 382 -56.45 37.04 70.60
CA GLU A 382 -56.02 38.36 71.08
C GLU A 382 -55.74 38.33 72.59
N PRO A 383 -54.64 38.95 73.07
CA PRO A 383 -54.41 39.13 74.50
C PRO A 383 -55.39 40.19 75.04
N LEU A 384 -56.22 39.76 76.00
CA LEU A 384 -57.10 40.59 76.80
C LEU A 384 -56.29 41.66 77.58
N CYS A 385 -56.79 42.90 77.47
CA CYS A 385 -56.57 44.15 78.24
C CYS A 385 -55.39 44.26 79.21
#